data_AF-A0A937HF52-F1
#
_entry.id   AF-A0A937HF52-F1
#
_cell.length_a   1.000
_cell.length_b   1.000
_cell.length_c   1.000
_cell.angle_alpha   90.00
_cell.angle_beta   90.00
_cell.angle_gamma   90.00
#
_symmetry.space_group_name_H-M   'P 1'
#
loop_
_entity.id
_entity.type
_entity.pdbx_description
1 polymer ?
#
loop_
_entity_poly.entity_id
_entity_poly.type
_entity_poly.pdbx_seq_one_letter_code
_entity_poly.pdbx_strand_id
1 'polypeptide(L)'
;MAVKAGCAAINARLQRLRQGNVGNSEFVGDGVFELKLNIGPGYRLYYANVDDVIIVILHSGTKRRQRADIMKAKLIWLEMQDEV
;
A
#
# COMPACT_ATOMS: atom_id res chain seq x y z
N MET A 1 8.38 -8.56 7.75
CA MET A 1 9.04 -7.32 8.27
C MET A 1 8.06 -6.49 9.07
N ALA A 2 8.47 -5.99 10.24
CA ALA A 2 7.62 -5.26 11.18
C ALA A 2 7.40 -3.80 10.74
N VAL A 3 6.13 -3.38 10.61
CA VAL A 3 5.77 -1.98 10.43
C VAL A 3 5.93 -1.28 11.80
N LYS A 4 7.03 -0.52 11.97
CA LYS A 4 7.22 0.36 13.14
C LYS A 4 6.21 1.50 13.10
N ALA A 5 5.40 1.56 14.16
CA ALA A 5 4.49 2.62 14.60
C ALA A 5 4.28 3.82 13.64
N GLY A 6 3.08 3.93 13.05
CA GLY A 6 2.65 5.12 12.31
C GLY A 6 1.12 5.26 12.33
N CYS A 7 0.61 6.11 13.23
CA CYS A 7 -0.79 6.53 13.42
C CYS A 7 -1.88 5.43 13.51
N ALA A 8 -2.60 5.38 14.65
CA ALA A 8 -3.72 4.46 14.91
C ALA A 8 -4.75 4.37 13.77
N ALA A 9 -4.95 5.45 13.02
CA ALA A 9 -5.87 5.50 11.89
C ALA A 9 -5.42 4.68 10.67
N ILE A 10 -4.10 4.59 10.41
CA ILE A 10 -3.53 3.72 9.37
C ILE A 10 -3.72 2.27 9.77
N ASN A 11 -3.42 1.92 11.03
CA ASN A 11 -3.63 0.57 11.56
C ASN A 11 -5.10 0.14 11.49
N ALA A 12 -6.04 1.01 11.88
CA ALA A 12 -7.46 0.75 11.76
C ALA A 12 -7.88 0.50 10.30
N ARG A 13 -7.26 1.22 9.34
CA ARG A 13 -7.55 1.00 7.92
C ARG A 13 -6.97 -0.30 7.39
N LEU A 14 -5.74 -0.64 7.77
CA LEU A 14 -5.12 -1.92 7.43
C LEU A 14 -5.93 -3.09 8.00
N GLN A 15 -6.48 -2.95 9.21
CA GLN A 15 -7.35 -3.96 9.81
C GLN A 15 -8.64 -4.15 9.00
N ARG A 16 -9.26 -3.08 8.51
CA ARG A 16 -10.42 -3.17 7.61
C ARG A 16 -10.06 -3.82 6.27
N LEU A 17 -8.91 -3.46 5.70
CA LEU A 17 -8.38 -4.04 4.46
C LEU A 17 -8.20 -5.55 4.60
N ARG A 18 -7.65 -6.02 5.74
CA ARG A 18 -7.53 -7.46 6.08
C ARG A 18 -8.86 -8.18 6.22
N GLN A 19 -9.93 -7.47 6.57
CA GLN A 19 -11.29 -8.02 6.63
C GLN A 19 -12.00 -7.97 5.27
N GLY A 20 -11.28 -7.73 4.18
CA GLY A 20 -11.83 -7.57 2.83
C GLY A 20 -12.44 -6.19 2.55
N ASN A 21 -12.45 -5.27 3.53
CA ASN A 21 -12.98 -3.93 3.36
C ASN A 21 -11.88 -2.96 2.86
N VAL A 22 -11.61 -3.07 1.56
CA VAL A 22 -10.56 -2.31 0.85
C VAL A 22 -10.85 -0.81 0.80
N GLY A 23 -12.11 -0.39 0.76
CA GLY A 23 -12.57 1.00 0.57
C GLY A 23 -11.94 1.69 -0.65
N ASN A 24 -11.40 2.91 -0.53
CA ASN A 24 -10.84 3.68 -1.66
C ASN A 24 -9.48 3.13 -2.12
N SER A 25 -9.52 1.97 -2.78
CA SER A 25 -8.38 1.32 -3.41
C SER A 25 -8.54 1.30 -4.94
N GLU A 26 -7.42 1.48 -5.64
CA GLU A 26 -7.35 1.50 -7.10
C GLU A 26 -6.20 0.59 -7.55
N PHE A 27 -6.45 -0.24 -8.56
CA PHE A 27 -5.40 -1.04 -9.18
C PHE A 27 -4.50 -0.14 -10.01
N VAL A 28 -3.18 -0.17 -9.77
CA VAL A 28 -2.20 0.67 -10.49
C VAL A 28 -1.33 -0.13 -11.45
N GLY A 29 -1.62 -1.42 -11.64
CA GLY A 29 -0.90 -2.33 -12.53
C GLY A 29 0.12 -3.20 -11.81
N ASP A 30 0.58 -4.25 -12.50
CA ASP A 30 1.66 -5.15 -12.08
C ASP A 30 1.44 -5.77 -10.70
N GLY A 31 0.20 -6.15 -10.37
CA GLY A 31 -0.16 -6.73 -9.06
C GLY A 31 -0.21 -5.73 -7.90
N VAL A 32 0.04 -4.44 -8.16
CA VAL A 32 0.05 -3.39 -7.13
C VAL A 32 -1.25 -2.60 -7.13
N PHE A 33 -1.72 -2.32 -5.92
CA PHE A 33 -2.89 -1.50 -5.60
C PHE A 33 -2.46 -0.26 -4.82
N GLU A 34 -3.11 0.86 -5.10
CA GLU A 34 -3.00 2.08 -4.32
C GLU A 34 -4.21 2.19 -3.39
N LEU A 35 -3.98 2.44 -2.11
CA LEU A 35 -5.00 2.72 -1.11
C LEU A 35 -4.90 4.20 -0.70
N LYS A 36 -5.94 4.98 -1.01
CA LYS A 36 -6.01 6.41 -0.69
C LYS A 36 -6.61 6.59 0.70
N LEU A 37 -5.84 7.20 1.60
CA LEU A 37 -6.25 7.51 2.96
C LEU A 37 -6.52 9.01 3.09
N ASN A 38 -7.79 9.38 3.21
CA ASN A 38 -8.22 10.76 3.46
C ASN A 38 -8.05 11.12 4.96
N ILE A 39 -6.85 10.96 5.49
CA ILE A 39 -6.53 11.20 6.91
C ILE A 39 -5.32 12.14 6.98
N GLY A 40 -5.46 13.26 7.69
CA GLY A 40 -4.41 14.27 7.80
C GLY A 40 -4.00 14.82 6.42
N PRO A 41 -2.70 14.84 6.06
CA PRO A 41 -2.22 15.39 4.79
C PRO A 41 -2.62 14.57 3.54
N GLY A 42 -3.29 13.42 3.72
CA GLY A 42 -3.63 12.50 2.63
C GLY A 42 -2.51 11.51 2.36
N TYR A 43 -2.58 10.34 2.99
CA TYR A 43 -1.60 9.27 2.79
C TYR A 43 -1.99 8.38 1.62
N ARG A 44 -1.01 7.83 0.91
CA ARG A 44 -1.21 6.73 -0.03
C ARG A 44 -0.39 5.55 0.42
N LEU A 45 -1.01 4.39 0.45
CA LEU A 45 -0.34 3.13 0.70
C LEU A 45 -0.36 2.33 -0.59
N TYR A 46 0.75 1.71 -0.93
CA TYR A 46 0.80 0.76 -2.03
C TYR A 46 0.81 -0.64 -1.42
N TYR A 47 0.06 -1.56 -1.99
CA TYR A 47 0.05 -2.93 -1.52
C TYR A 47 -0.14 -3.93 -2.66
N ALA A 48 0.36 -5.14 -2.47
CA ALA A 48 0.03 -6.30 -3.29
C ALA A 48 -0.77 -7.29 -2.44
N ASN A 49 -1.67 -8.05 -3.08
CA ASN A 49 -2.41 -9.13 -2.46
C ASN A 49 -1.99 -10.44 -3.11
N VAL A 50 -1.36 -11.32 -2.34
CA VAL A 50 -0.98 -12.67 -2.75
C VAL A 50 -1.43 -13.64 -1.68
N ASP A 51 -2.28 -14.60 -2.07
CA ASP A 51 -2.79 -15.65 -1.19
C ASP A 51 -3.31 -15.14 0.17
N ASP A 52 -4.15 -14.11 0.14
CA ASP A 52 -4.72 -13.40 1.32
C ASP A 52 -3.69 -12.65 2.21
N VAL A 53 -2.42 -12.60 1.78
CA VAL A 53 -1.38 -11.82 2.42
C VAL A 53 -1.30 -10.44 1.78
N ILE A 54 -1.54 -9.42 2.59
CA ILE A 54 -1.40 -8.03 2.18
C ILE A 54 0.02 -7.56 2.48
N ILE A 55 0.79 -7.32 1.42
CA ILE A 55 2.15 -6.79 1.50
C ILE A 55 2.06 -5.27 1.33
N VAL A 56 2.35 -4.53 2.41
CA VAL A 56 2.30 -3.06 2.40
C VAL A 56 3.66 -2.50 2.01
N ILE A 57 3.71 -1.83 0.86
CA ILE A 57 4.88 -1.14 0.34
C ILE A 57 4.76 0.33 0.75
N LEU A 58 5.38 0.67 1.89
CA LEU A 58 5.24 1.97 2.53
C LEU A 58 5.99 3.06 1.76
N HIS A 59 5.26 3.98 1.13
CA HIS A 59 5.76 5.31 0.74
C HIS A 59 4.72 6.38 1.07
N SER A 60 5.01 7.25 2.04
CA SER A 60 4.19 8.41 2.37
C SER A 60 4.53 9.57 1.44
N GLY A 61 4.08 9.51 0.19
CA GLY A 61 4.29 10.55 -0.82
C GLY A 61 3.13 11.55 -0.91
N THR A 62 3.43 12.79 -1.30
CA THR A 62 2.41 13.77 -1.72
C THR A 62 1.94 13.48 -3.15
N LYS A 63 0.79 14.03 -3.60
CA LYS A 63 0.27 13.84 -4.97
C LYS A 63 1.31 14.13 -6.08
N ARG A 64 2.29 15.01 -5.82
CA ARG A 64 3.37 15.35 -6.77
C ARG A 64 4.37 14.21 -7.00
N ARG A 65 4.47 13.26 -6.08
CA ARG A 65 5.40 12.11 -6.16
C ARG A 65 4.72 10.79 -6.53
N GLN A 66 3.39 10.80 -6.67
CA GLN A 66 2.56 9.61 -6.92
C GLN A 66 3.12 8.69 -8.01
N ARG A 67 3.54 9.25 -9.16
CA ARG A 67 4.06 8.44 -10.28
C ARG A 67 5.39 7.74 -9.93
N ALA A 68 6.28 8.43 -9.23
CA ALA A 68 7.54 7.86 -8.78
C ALA A 68 7.31 6.80 -7.70
N ASP A 69 6.36 7.05 -6.79
CA ASP A 69 6.00 6.12 -5.73
C ASP A 69 5.38 4.83 -6.31
N ILE A 70 4.51 4.93 -7.32
CA ILE A 70 3.94 3.77 -8.04
C ILE A 70 5.05 2.96 -8.70
N MET A 71 5.96 3.60 -9.44
CA MET A 71 7.06 2.88 -10.11
C MET A 71 7.94 2.15 -9.09
N LYS A 72 8.26 2.79 -7.97
CA LYS A 72 9.05 2.18 -6.91
C LYS A 72 8.32 1.03 -6.24
N ALA A 73 7.01 1.17 -6.00
CA ALA A 73 6.21 0.11 -5.42
C ALA A 73 6.16 -1.13 -6.32
N LYS A 74 6.03 -0.94 -7.64
CA LYS A 74 6.09 -2.02 -8.63
C LYS A 74 7.46 -2.70 -8.68
N LEU A 75 8.54 -1.93 -8.61
CA LEU A 75 9.89 -2.48 -8.60
C LEU A 75 10.12 -3.36 -7.36
N ILE A 76 9.79 -2.86 -6.17
CA ILE A 76 9.89 -3.62 -4.92
C ILE A 76 9.01 -4.88 -4.99
N TRP A 77 7.81 -4.75 -5.56
CA TRP A 77 6.92 -5.91 -5.72
C TRP A 77 7.53 -6.98 -6.63
N LEU A 78 8.09 -6.58 -7.77
CA LEU A 78 8.75 -7.49 -8.69
C LEU A 78 9.94 -8.20 -8.02
N GLU A 79 10.80 -7.46 -7.31
CA GLU A 79 11.91 -8.03 -6.54
C GLU A 79 11.43 -9.05 -5.49
N MET A 80 10.30 -8.77 -4.82
CA MET A 80 9.72 -9.70 -3.85
C MET A 80 9.13 -10.96 -4.49
N GLN A 81 8.70 -10.90 -5.75
CA GLN A 81 8.21 -12.09 -6.47
C GLN A 81 9.34 -13.04 -6.83
N ASP A 82 10.56 -12.53 -7.06
CA ASP A 82 11.73 -13.35 -7.38
C ASP A 82 12.29 -14.11 -6.16
N GLU A 83 11.91 -13.73 -4.93
CA GLU A 83 12.35 -14.36 -3.68
C GLU A 83 11.41 -15.47 -3.17
N VAL A 84 10.30 -15.77 -3.87
CA VAL A 84 9.28 -16.78 -3.48
C VAL A 84 9.32 -18.02 -4.35
#